data_AF-A0A5B8MUS1-F1
#
_entry.id   AF-A0A5B8MUS1-F1
#
_cell.length_a   1.000
_cell.length_b   1.000
_cell.length_c   1.000
_cell.angle_alpha   90.00
_cell.angle_beta   90.00
_cell.angle_gamma   90.00
#
_symmetry.space_group_name_H-M   'P 1'
#
loop_
_entity.id
_entity.type
_entity.pdbx_description
1 polymer ?
#
loop_
_entity_poly.entity_id
_entity_poly.type
_entity_poly.pdbx_seq_one_letter_code
_entity_poly.pdbx_strand_id
1 'polypeptide(L)'
;MIGEGARLMICEQRANSAASASSSSSSFEECPDPATVALHDLQECRHVVKCLSNRTRPLSEEEIECLNTILRTHQEVCLEFSIPERPTAPLNIENVPIGSRIKMIQQFINKLEYNHTNQNYFNLSKARPYSRVMDTAKKILRDCLPIKCLEAVFLGMYLTNKMDDIERIPVSFKSKFGGKVYRHIILAVHHIPSGKYGAIGLSRKSNLMYKDLKYESMTDLLEEFKSAYEDLYQQVLKIWVGLPVPSDEFSYSPICWRYFCFRGSSWQRMTKSLESDISNSKRLFSKWLVQPGIQKDEGGGSPEQEPPEKKEKAK
;
A
#
# COMPACT_ATOMS: atom_id res chain seq x y z
N MET A 1 -37.20 28.66 -4.32
CA MET A 1 -37.20 27.24 -3.91
C MET A 1 -35.81 26.70 -4.17
N ILE A 2 -35.11 26.29 -3.13
CA ILE A 2 -33.74 25.76 -3.24
C ILE A 2 -33.85 24.37 -3.88
N GLY A 3 -33.27 24.19 -5.06
CA GLY A 3 -33.30 22.92 -5.80
C GLY A 3 -32.65 21.78 -5.02
N GLU A 4 -33.16 20.57 -5.23
CA GLU A 4 -32.77 19.35 -4.49
C GLU A 4 -31.26 19.07 -4.47
N GLY A 5 -30.50 19.58 -5.45
CA GLY A 5 -29.03 19.46 -5.49
C GLY A 5 -28.29 20.16 -4.36
N ALA A 6 -28.79 21.31 -3.87
CA ALA A 6 -28.13 22.05 -2.78
C ALA A 6 -28.34 21.38 -1.40
N ARG A 7 -29.37 20.53 -1.25
CA ARG A 7 -29.61 19.75 -0.03
C ARG A 7 -28.60 18.63 0.16
N LEU A 8 -28.04 18.06 -0.91
CA LEU A 8 -27.09 16.96 -0.85
C LEU A 8 -25.70 17.40 -0.36
N MET A 9 -25.19 18.56 -0.81
CA MET A 9 -23.90 19.07 -0.34
C MET A 9 -23.91 19.53 1.12
N ILE A 10 -25.04 20.07 1.63
CA ILE A 10 -25.15 20.52 3.02
C ILE A 10 -25.19 19.34 4.00
N CYS A 11 -25.74 18.19 3.59
CA CYS A 11 -25.75 16.97 4.39
C CYS A 11 -24.37 16.32 4.53
N GLU A 12 -23.53 16.38 3.50
CA GLU A 12 -22.19 15.75 3.51
C GLU A 12 -21.20 16.49 4.43
N GLN A 13 -21.38 17.80 4.62
CA GLN A 13 -20.51 18.61 5.49
C GLN A 13 -20.87 18.54 6.99
N ARG A 14 -22.13 18.25 7.35
CA ARG A 14 -22.53 18.06 8.76
C ARG A 14 -21.96 16.77 9.37
N ALA A 15 -21.73 15.74 8.57
CA ALA A 15 -21.11 14.50 9.04
C ALA A 15 -19.62 14.67 9.38
N ASN A 16 -18.91 15.58 8.70
CA ASN A 16 -17.47 15.80 8.89
C ASN A 16 -17.12 16.80 10.01
N SER A 17 -18.07 17.63 10.45
CA SER A 17 -17.82 18.65 11.47
C SER A 17 -17.92 18.12 12.92
N ALA A 18 -18.40 16.90 13.13
CA ALA A 18 -18.53 16.30 14.46
C ALA A 18 -17.24 15.64 15.00
N ALA A 19 -16.17 15.54 14.21
CA ALA A 19 -14.99 14.72 14.56
C ALA A 19 -13.68 15.49 14.84
N SER A 20 -13.66 16.82 14.83
CA SER A 20 -12.42 17.57 15.15
C SER A 20 -12.67 18.97 15.69
N ALA A 21 -12.97 19.07 16.98
CA ALA A 21 -12.94 20.35 17.69
C ALA A 21 -11.55 20.59 18.31
N SER A 22 -10.76 21.43 17.62
CA SER A 22 -9.83 22.48 18.11
C SER A 22 -8.63 22.07 19.02
N SER A 23 -7.46 22.71 18.93
CA SER A 23 -7.29 24.17 18.87
C SER A 23 -6.00 24.63 18.18
N SER A 24 -6.14 25.58 17.25
CA SER A 24 -5.16 26.64 17.04
C SER A 24 -5.85 27.85 16.41
N SER A 25 -5.39 29.02 16.83
CA SER A 25 -5.96 30.36 16.69
C SER A 25 -6.15 30.82 15.24
N SER A 26 -7.35 31.31 14.92
CA SER A 26 -7.72 31.88 13.63
C SER A 26 -7.19 33.31 13.48
N SER A 27 -6.23 33.50 12.57
CA SER A 27 -6.18 34.72 11.77
C SER A 27 -7.44 34.76 10.90
N PHE A 28 -8.23 35.82 10.99
CA PHE A 28 -9.34 36.07 10.09
C PHE A 28 -8.76 36.33 8.69
N GLU A 29 -8.72 35.31 7.84
CA GLU A 29 -8.59 35.51 6.40
C GLU A 29 -9.93 36.07 5.89
N GLU A 30 -9.90 37.26 5.30
CA GLU A 30 -11.07 37.85 4.66
C GLU A 30 -11.52 36.96 3.49
N CYS A 31 -12.83 36.68 3.40
CA CYS A 31 -13.35 35.89 2.27
C CYS A 31 -13.04 36.66 0.97
N PRO A 32 -12.43 35.99 -0.04
CA PRO A 32 -12.10 36.63 -1.30
C PRO A 32 -13.35 37.18 -1.98
N ASP A 33 -13.19 38.30 -2.68
CA ASP A 33 -14.27 38.92 -3.44
C ASP A 33 -14.79 37.93 -4.49
N PRO A 34 -16.09 37.61 -4.50
CA PRO A 34 -16.73 36.73 -5.48
C PRO A 34 -16.36 37.05 -6.94
N ALA A 35 -16.08 38.32 -7.27
CA ALA A 35 -15.67 38.76 -8.61
C ALA A 35 -14.22 38.43 -8.98
N THR A 36 -13.39 38.02 -8.01
CA THR A 36 -11.94 37.81 -8.17
C THR A 36 -11.51 36.35 -8.03
N VAL A 37 -12.45 35.44 -7.75
CA VAL A 37 -12.16 34.02 -7.53
C VAL A 37 -11.57 33.41 -8.80
N ALA A 38 -10.36 32.87 -8.71
CA ALA A 38 -9.78 32.11 -9.80
C ALA A 38 -10.53 30.77 -9.91
N LEU A 39 -11.50 30.67 -10.84
CA LEU A 39 -12.40 29.52 -11.01
C LEU A 39 -11.69 28.17 -11.27
N HIS A 40 -10.38 28.17 -11.54
CA HIS A 40 -9.56 26.97 -11.71
C HIS A 40 -8.90 26.49 -10.40
N ASP A 41 -8.89 27.29 -9.33
CA ASP A 41 -8.39 26.87 -8.02
C ASP A 41 -9.50 26.27 -7.17
N LEU A 42 -9.51 24.93 -7.09
CA LEU A 42 -10.49 24.16 -6.31
C LEU A 42 -10.46 24.50 -4.81
N GLN A 43 -9.33 24.98 -4.28
CA GLN A 43 -9.20 25.33 -2.87
C GLN A 43 -9.87 26.68 -2.56
N GLU A 44 -9.69 27.67 -3.43
CA GLU A 44 -10.38 28.97 -3.35
C GLU A 44 -11.89 28.80 -3.53
N CYS A 45 -12.32 28.05 -4.55
CA CYS A 45 -13.75 27.75 -4.79
C CYS A 45 -14.41 27.09 -3.57
N ARG A 46 -13.75 26.13 -2.92
CA ARG A 46 -14.25 25.49 -1.68
C ARG A 46 -14.36 26.46 -0.52
N HIS A 47 -13.39 27.36 -0.38
CA HIS A 47 -13.39 28.38 0.66
C HIS A 47 -14.57 29.34 0.48
N VAL A 48 -14.82 29.81 -0.75
CA VAL A 48 -15.93 30.70 -1.08
C VAL A 48 -17.29 30.03 -0.81
N VAL A 49 -17.49 28.78 -1.26
CA VAL A 49 -18.73 28.03 -0.97
C VAL A 49 -18.95 27.89 0.53
N LYS A 50 -17.90 27.61 1.31
CA LYS A 50 -17.97 27.51 2.76
C LYS A 50 -18.27 28.86 3.43
N CYS A 51 -17.69 29.96 2.96
CA CYS A 51 -17.99 31.32 3.43
C CYS A 51 -19.48 31.65 3.21
N LEU A 52 -19.98 31.44 1.99
CA LEU A 52 -21.34 31.79 1.61
C LEU A 52 -22.38 30.89 2.29
N SER A 53 -22.08 29.61 2.50
CA SER A 53 -22.99 28.68 3.20
C SER A 53 -23.19 29.01 4.69
N ASN A 54 -22.25 29.74 5.29
CA ASN A 54 -22.31 30.14 6.70
C ASN A 54 -22.90 31.55 6.91
N ARG A 55 -23.38 32.21 5.84
CA ARG A 55 -24.04 33.52 5.95
C ARG A 55 -25.39 33.38 6.66
N THR A 56 -25.62 34.25 7.65
CA THR A 56 -26.89 34.35 8.38
C THR A 56 -27.92 35.25 7.68
N ARG A 57 -27.48 36.05 6.71
CA ARG A 57 -28.34 36.87 5.85
C ARG A 57 -28.64 36.17 4.53
N PRO A 58 -29.76 36.52 3.85
CA PRO A 58 -29.97 36.13 2.46
C PRO A 58 -28.78 36.52 1.58
N LEU A 59 -28.43 35.63 0.65
CA LEU A 59 -27.39 35.87 -0.34
C LEU A 59 -27.83 36.94 -1.33
N SER A 60 -26.91 37.81 -1.72
CA SER A 60 -27.09 38.78 -2.80
C SER A 60 -27.12 38.10 -4.16
N GLU A 61 -27.62 38.80 -5.19
CA GLU A 61 -27.65 38.28 -6.57
C GLU A 61 -26.25 37.95 -7.09
N GLU A 62 -25.23 38.75 -6.75
CA GLU A 62 -23.83 38.50 -7.10
C GLU A 62 -23.26 37.24 -6.42
N GLU A 63 -23.58 37.03 -5.14
CA GLU A 63 -23.17 35.82 -4.40
C GLU A 63 -23.85 34.56 -4.97
N ILE A 64 -25.11 34.67 -5.40
CA ILE A 64 -25.85 33.59 -6.05
C ILE A 64 -25.25 33.29 -7.44
N GLU A 65 -24.93 34.31 -8.23
CA GLU A 65 -24.32 34.12 -9.55
C GLU A 65 -22.93 33.51 -9.43
N CYS A 66 -22.11 33.92 -8.46
CA CYS A 66 -20.81 33.32 -8.19
C CYS A 66 -20.93 31.82 -7.84
N LEU A 67 -21.87 31.43 -6.96
CA LEU A 67 -22.17 30.01 -6.67
C LEU A 67 -22.65 29.27 -7.93
N ASN A 68 -23.52 29.92 -8.71
CA ASN A 68 -23.85 29.67 -10.12
C ASN A 68 -22.67 29.15 -10.94
N THR A 69 -21.69 30.03 -11.07
CA THR A 69 -20.49 29.84 -11.89
C THR A 69 -19.61 28.74 -11.32
N ILE A 70 -19.33 28.75 -10.01
CA ILE A 70 -18.52 27.72 -9.35
C ILE A 70 -19.13 26.33 -9.59
N LEU A 71 -20.44 26.17 -9.44
CA LEU A 71 -21.12 24.90 -9.66
C LEU A 71 -21.01 24.43 -11.12
N ARG A 72 -21.19 25.34 -12.09
CA ARG A 72 -21.04 25.02 -13.53
C ARG A 72 -19.61 24.62 -13.87
N THR A 73 -18.62 25.40 -13.44
CA THR A 73 -17.21 25.07 -13.68
C THR A 73 -16.81 23.76 -13.00
N HIS A 74 -17.27 23.49 -11.78
CA HIS A 74 -17.05 22.20 -11.13
C HIS A 74 -17.70 21.06 -11.92
N GLN A 75 -18.90 21.27 -12.44
CA GLN A 75 -19.60 20.28 -13.25
C GLN A 75 -18.89 20.02 -14.58
N GLU A 76 -18.36 21.06 -15.23
CA GLU A 76 -17.54 20.95 -16.45
C GLU A 76 -16.21 20.22 -16.18
N VAL A 77 -15.50 20.56 -15.12
CA VAL A 77 -14.29 19.85 -14.69
C VAL A 77 -14.60 18.39 -14.35
N CYS A 78 -15.72 18.11 -13.68
CA CYS A 78 -16.16 16.75 -13.41
C CYS A 78 -16.61 15.99 -14.66
N LEU A 79 -17.03 16.68 -15.73
CA LEU A 79 -17.33 16.08 -17.03
C LEU A 79 -16.07 15.74 -17.82
N GLU A 80 -14.94 16.41 -17.57
CA GLU A 80 -13.65 16.08 -18.19
C GLU A 80 -12.97 14.85 -17.58
N PHE A 81 -13.27 14.49 -16.33
CA PHE A 81 -12.75 13.28 -15.69
C PHE A 81 -13.70 12.10 -15.85
N SER A 82 -13.30 11.11 -16.65
CA SER A 82 -14.03 9.84 -16.72
C SER A 82 -13.96 9.09 -15.39
N ILE A 83 -15.10 8.62 -14.91
CA ILE A 83 -15.15 7.77 -13.71
C ILE A 83 -14.44 6.45 -14.06
N PRO A 84 -13.37 6.07 -13.35
CA PRO A 84 -12.66 4.84 -13.65
C PRO A 84 -13.56 3.62 -13.39
N GLU A 85 -13.44 2.60 -14.24
CA GLU A 85 -14.17 1.34 -14.06
C GLU A 85 -13.72 0.67 -12.75
N ARG A 86 -14.68 0.30 -11.91
CA ARG A 86 -14.39 -0.41 -10.66
C ARG A 86 -13.97 -1.86 -10.95
N PRO A 87 -12.74 -2.29 -10.61
CA PRO A 87 -12.32 -3.65 -10.88
C PRO A 87 -13.05 -4.64 -9.97
N THR A 88 -13.48 -5.76 -10.57
CA THR A 88 -14.12 -6.87 -9.84
C THR A 88 -13.07 -7.90 -9.41
N ALA A 89 -13.07 -8.26 -8.12
CA ALA A 89 -12.21 -9.31 -7.59
C ALA A 89 -12.57 -10.68 -8.20
N PRO A 90 -11.59 -11.58 -8.40
CA PRO A 90 -11.87 -12.90 -8.95
C PRO A 90 -12.74 -13.72 -8.00
N LEU A 91 -13.84 -14.27 -8.52
CA LEU A 91 -14.79 -15.11 -7.78
C LEU A 91 -14.69 -16.58 -8.23
N ASN A 92 -15.04 -17.52 -7.36
CA ASN A 92 -15.17 -18.95 -7.66
C ASN A 92 -13.94 -19.59 -8.34
N ILE A 93 -12.74 -19.13 -7.98
CA ILE A 93 -11.50 -19.59 -8.60
C ILE A 93 -10.99 -20.93 -8.05
N GLU A 94 -11.69 -21.55 -7.09
CA GLU A 94 -11.24 -22.76 -6.39
C GLU A 94 -11.01 -23.95 -7.33
N ASN A 95 -11.84 -24.10 -8.36
CA ASN A 95 -11.73 -25.18 -9.35
C ASN A 95 -10.73 -24.88 -10.48
N VAL A 96 -10.12 -23.70 -10.48
CA VAL A 96 -9.14 -23.29 -11.47
C VAL A 96 -7.75 -23.80 -11.06
N PRO A 97 -6.88 -24.25 -11.98
CA PRO A 97 -5.50 -24.62 -11.65
C PRO A 97 -4.78 -23.50 -10.89
N ILE A 98 -3.97 -23.87 -9.88
CA ILE A 98 -3.37 -22.89 -8.94
C ILE A 98 -2.58 -21.77 -9.65
N GLY A 99 -1.81 -22.09 -10.69
CA GLY A 99 -1.07 -21.08 -11.46
C GLY A 99 -1.99 -20.04 -12.08
N SER A 100 -3.13 -20.48 -12.62
CA SER A 100 -4.18 -19.61 -13.17
C SER A 100 -4.89 -18.81 -12.07
N ARG A 101 -5.16 -19.40 -10.90
CA ARG A 101 -5.71 -18.68 -9.73
C ARG A 101 -4.82 -17.50 -9.33
N ILE A 102 -3.53 -17.76 -9.12
CA ILE A 102 -2.53 -16.75 -8.74
C ILE A 102 -2.44 -15.67 -9.83
N LYS A 103 -2.47 -16.05 -11.11
CA LYS A 103 -2.45 -15.12 -12.23
C LYS A 103 -3.69 -14.22 -12.26
N MET A 104 -4.90 -14.75 -12.03
CA MET A 104 -6.14 -13.97 -11.95
C MET A 104 -6.10 -12.97 -10.79
N ILE A 105 -5.59 -13.38 -9.63
CA ILE A 105 -5.38 -12.49 -8.48
C ILE A 105 -4.42 -11.36 -8.83
N GLN A 106 -3.30 -11.68 -9.48
CA GLN A 106 -2.34 -10.67 -9.91
C GLN A 106 -2.95 -9.70 -10.93
N GLN A 107 -3.72 -10.20 -11.90
CA GLN A 107 -4.40 -9.36 -12.89
C GLN A 107 -5.36 -8.38 -12.21
N PHE A 108 -6.10 -8.83 -11.19
CA PHE A 108 -6.93 -7.94 -10.39
C PHE A 108 -6.09 -6.87 -9.65
N ILE A 109 -5.00 -7.27 -8.99
CA ILE A 109 -4.08 -6.34 -8.32
C ILE A 109 -3.53 -5.29 -9.29
N ASN A 110 -3.21 -5.68 -10.53
CA ASN A 110 -2.71 -4.76 -11.55
C ASN A 110 -3.76 -3.71 -11.97
N LYS A 111 -5.06 -4.06 -11.97
CA LYS A 111 -6.15 -3.12 -12.30
C LYS A 111 -6.33 -2.01 -11.26
N LEU A 112 -5.80 -2.17 -10.05
CA LEU A 112 -5.77 -1.10 -9.06
C LEU A 112 -4.67 -0.07 -9.38
N GLU A 113 -3.70 -0.41 -10.23
CA GLU A 113 -2.57 0.43 -10.61
C GLU A 113 -1.59 0.75 -9.47
N TYR A 114 -0.34 1.08 -9.86
CA TYR A 114 0.66 1.52 -8.91
C TYR A 114 0.39 2.96 -8.48
N ASN A 115 0.28 3.21 -7.19
CA ASN A 115 0.09 4.54 -6.66
C ASN A 115 1.36 5.39 -6.81
N HIS A 116 1.33 6.31 -7.79
CA HIS A 116 2.37 7.30 -8.05
C HIS A 116 2.22 8.59 -7.23
N THR A 117 1.15 8.70 -6.42
CA THR A 117 0.94 9.86 -5.57
C THR A 117 1.83 9.83 -4.32
N ASN A 118 2.06 11.00 -3.75
CA ASN A 118 2.81 11.18 -2.50
C ASN A 118 1.97 10.86 -1.24
N GLN A 119 0.75 10.35 -1.40
CA GLN A 119 -0.15 10.02 -0.29
C GLN A 119 -0.29 8.49 -0.16
N ASN A 120 -0.54 8.04 1.07
CA ASN A 120 -0.93 6.67 1.36
C ASN A 120 -2.40 6.68 1.77
N TYR A 121 -3.23 5.84 1.13
CA TYR A 121 -4.68 5.81 1.39
C TYR A 121 -5.07 4.84 2.51
N PHE A 122 -4.20 3.87 2.80
CA PHE A 122 -4.46 2.77 3.71
C PHE A 122 -3.45 2.74 4.86
N ASN A 123 -3.81 2.07 5.97
CA ASN A 123 -2.90 1.90 7.10
C ASN A 123 -1.84 0.85 6.76
N LEU A 124 -0.57 1.23 6.83
CA LEU A 124 0.57 0.41 6.42
C LEU A 124 1.38 -0.17 7.59
N SER A 125 0.90 -0.02 8.82
CA SER A 125 1.65 -0.48 10.00
C SER A 125 1.81 -2.00 9.99
N LYS A 126 3.08 -2.43 9.98
CA LYS A 126 3.53 -3.84 9.98
C LYS A 126 3.49 -4.50 11.37
N ALA A 127 3.45 -3.70 12.43
CA ALA A 127 3.37 -4.18 13.81
C ALA A 127 1.97 -4.73 14.16
N ARG A 128 0.97 -4.47 13.31
CA ARG A 128 -0.41 -4.88 13.55
C ARG A 128 -0.57 -6.39 13.42
N PRO A 129 -1.51 -6.99 14.16
CA PRO A 129 -1.83 -8.40 14.01
C PRO A 129 -2.43 -8.69 12.63
N TYR A 130 -2.37 -9.95 12.22
CA TYR A 130 -2.81 -10.41 10.90
C TYR A 130 -4.25 -10.01 10.57
N SER A 131 -5.18 -10.12 11.53
CA SER A 131 -6.58 -9.69 11.36
C SER A 131 -6.74 -8.22 10.94
N ARG A 132 -5.90 -7.31 11.46
CA ARG A 132 -5.93 -5.88 11.09
C ARG A 132 -5.31 -5.61 9.72
N VAL A 133 -4.39 -6.47 9.28
CA VAL A 133 -3.92 -6.48 7.89
C VAL A 133 -5.05 -6.89 6.96
N MET A 134 -5.86 -7.88 7.35
CA MET A 134 -7.04 -8.30 6.58
C MET A 134 -8.14 -7.24 6.50
N ASP A 135 -8.41 -6.52 7.58
CA ASP A 135 -9.30 -5.35 7.56
C ASP A 135 -8.83 -4.31 6.53
N THR A 136 -7.51 -4.13 6.41
CA THR A 136 -6.92 -3.21 5.44
C THR A 136 -7.12 -3.72 4.00
N ALA A 137 -6.94 -5.02 3.76
CA ALA A 137 -7.19 -5.61 2.45
C ALA A 137 -8.66 -5.49 2.01
N LYS A 138 -9.61 -5.72 2.93
CA LYS A 138 -11.05 -5.47 2.68
C LYS A 138 -11.32 -4.01 2.32
N LYS A 139 -10.65 -3.08 3.02
CA LYS A 139 -10.74 -1.65 2.71
C LYS A 139 -10.23 -1.34 1.30
N ILE A 140 -9.11 -1.96 0.87
CA ILE A 140 -8.60 -1.82 -0.51
C ILE A 140 -9.62 -2.32 -1.53
N LEU A 141 -10.25 -3.48 -1.31
CA LEU A 141 -11.31 -4.01 -2.20
C LEU A 141 -12.55 -3.12 -2.26
N ARG A 142 -12.88 -2.46 -1.15
CA ARG A 142 -14.05 -1.58 -1.07
C ARG A 142 -13.79 -0.21 -1.70
N ASP A 143 -12.61 0.36 -1.49
CA ASP A 143 -12.31 1.73 -1.92
C ASP A 143 -11.72 1.75 -3.35
N CYS A 144 -11.13 0.64 -3.82
CA CYS A 144 -10.57 0.47 -5.18
C CYS A 144 -9.58 1.58 -5.61
N LEU A 145 -8.83 2.14 -4.67
CA LEU A 145 -7.83 3.17 -4.93
C LEU A 145 -6.48 2.56 -5.34
N PRO A 146 -5.61 3.33 -6.03
CA PRO A 146 -4.26 2.90 -6.33
C PRO A 146 -3.44 2.49 -5.12
N ILE A 147 -2.62 1.46 -5.29
CA ILE A 147 -1.85 0.83 -4.19
C ILE A 147 -0.35 0.74 -4.49
N LYS A 148 0.47 0.52 -3.46
CA LYS A 148 1.91 0.26 -3.57
C LYS A 148 2.21 -1.20 -3.21
N CYS A 149 3.50 -1.53 -3.17
CA CYS A 149 3.98 -2.89 -2.95
C CYS A 149 3.49 -3.53 -1.64
N LEU A 150 3.41 -2.79 -0.53
CA LEU A 150 2.98 -3.35 0.75
C LEU A 150 1.46 -3.61 0.81
N GLU A 151 0.66 -2.70 0.26
CA GLU A 151 -0.80 -2.89 0.11
C GLU A 151 -1.11 -4.09 -0.79
N ALA A 152 -0.35 -4.27 -1.88
CA ALA A 152 -0.47 -5.43 -2.76
C ALA A 152 -0.15 -6.74 -2.03
N VAL A 153 0.81 -6.72 -1.10
CA VAL A 153 1.08 -7.88 -0.23
C VAL A 153 -0.08 -8.17 0.72
N PHE A 154 -0.67 -7.15 1.34
CA PHE A 154 -1.86 -7.33 2.19
C PHE A 154 -3.04 -7.91 1.41
N LEU A 155 -3.29 -7.36 0.22
CA LEU A 155 -4.35 -7.80 -0.67
C LEU A 155 -4.10 -9.22 -1.19
N GLY A 156 -2.86 -9.53 -1.56
CA GLY A 156 -2.43 -10.87 -1.94
C GLY A 156 -2.70 -11.88 -0.84
N MET A 157 -2.35 -11.57 0.42
CA MET A 157 -2.64 -12.44 1.58
C MET A 157 -4.15 -12.71 1.72
N TYR A 158 -4.99 -11.68 1.57
CA TYR A 158 -6.44 -11.79 1.68
C TYR A 158 -7.05 -12.65 0.56
N LEU A 159 -6.71 -12.35 -0.69
CA LEU A 159 -7.28 -13.05 -1.86
C LEU A 159 -6.85 -14.52 -1.97
N THR A 160 -5.76 -14.89 -1.30
CA THR A 160 -5.25 -16.26 -1.24
C THR A 160 -5.58 -16.96 0.09
N ASN A 161 -6.33 -16.32 0.99
CA ASN A 161 -6.51 -16.83 2.37
C ASN A 161 -7.30 -18.14 2.46
N LYS A 162 -8.10 -18.47 1.44
CA LYS A 162 -8.88 -19.71 1.34
C LYS A 162 -8.20 -20.80 0.51
N MET A 163 -6.93 -20.59 0.14
CA MET A 163 -6.15 -21.55 -0.63
C MET A 163 -5.25 -22.33 0.33
N ASP A 164 -5.72 -23.46 0.83
CA ASP A 164 -5.00 -24.28 1.82
C ASP A 164 -3.82 -25.06 1.22
N ASP A 165 -3.73 -25.10 -0.11
CA ASP A 165 -2.67 -25.73 -0.89
C ASP A 165 -1.44 -24.83 -1.10
N ILE A 166 -1.45 -23.60 -0.57
CA ILE A 166 -0.33 -22.66 -0.67
C ILE A 166 0.12 -22.06 0.67
N GLU A 167 1.42 -21.85 0.79
CA GLU A 167 2.01 -20.99 1.81
C GLU A 167 2.32 -19.60 1.22
N ARG A 168 2.18 -18.57 2.06
CA ARG A 168 2.29 -17.17 1.67
C ARG A 168 3.36 -16.52 2.54
N ILE A 169 4.47 -16.11 1.93
CA ILE A 169 5.68 -15.72 2.65
C ILE A 169 6.08 -14.30 2.23
N PRO A 170 6.09 -13.31 3.14
CA PRO A 170 6.51 -11.96 2.77
C PRO A 170 8.02 -11.90 2.53
N VAL A 171 8.43 -11.28 1.43
CA VAL A 171 9.85 -11.09 1.07
C VAL A 171 10.11 -9.62 0.81
N SER A 172 11.05 -9.03 1.53
CA SER A 172 11.43 -7.61 1.39
C SER A 172 12.83 -7.46 0.80
N PHE A 173 13.02 -6.46 -0.05
CA PHE A 173 14.29 -6.10 -0.67
C PHE A 173 14.70 -4.69 -0.23
N LYS A 174 15.98 -4.51 0.10
CA LYS A 174 16.65 -3.20 0.18
C LYS A 174 17.66 -3.13 -0.95
N SER A 175 17.50 -2.19 -1.86
CA SER A 175 18.43 -1.98 -2.99
C SER A 175 19.00 -0.56 -2.99
N LYS A 176 20.02 -0.31 -3.81
CA LYS A 176 20.65 0.99 -4.01
C LYS A 176 20.83 1.27 -5.49
N PHE A 177 20.50 2.49 -5.91
CA PHE A 177 20.75 3.00 -7.26
C PHE A 177 21.02 4.50 -7.22
N GLY A 178 22.05 4.98 -7.91
CA GLY A 178 22.40 6.41 -7.94
C GLY A 178 22.58 7.03 -6.56
N GLY A 179 23.22 6.32 -5.63
CA GLY A 179 23.39 6.77 -4.24
C GLY A 179 22.15 6.63 -3.33
N LYS A 180 20.94 6.49 -3.90
CA LYS A 180 19.68 6.39 -3.15
C LYS A 180 19.33 4.95 -2.80
N VAL A 181 18.70 4.77 -1.65
CA VAL A 181 18.25 3.47 -1.14
C VAL A 181 16.75 3.30 -1.41
N TYR A 182 16.38 2.13 -1.93
CA TYR A 182 15.01 1.76 -2.21
C TYR A 182 14.60 0.56 -1.36
N ARG A 183 13.31 0.48 -1.05
CA ARG A 183 12.70 -0.64 -0.32
C ARG A 183 11.50 -1.14 -1.11
N HIS A 184 11.38 -2.45 -1.19
CA HIS A 184 10.31 -3.12 -1.93
C HIS A 184 9.94 -4.42 -1.22
N ILE A 185 8.73 -4.91 -1.45
CA ILE A 185 8.21 -6.12 -0.84
C ILE A 185 7.29 -6.85 -1.83
N ILE A 186 7.34 -8.18 -1.82
CA ILE A 186 6.44 -9.08 -2.54
C ILE A 186 5.91 -10.14 -1.59
N LEU A 187 4.89 -10.87 -2.03
CA LEU A 187 4.38 -12.05 -1.37
C LEU A 187 4.81 -13.28 -2.19
N ALA A 188 5.82 -13.99 -1.71
CA ALA A 188 6.18 -15.27 -2.29
C ALA A 188 5.05 -16.28 -2.01
N VAL A 189 4.73 -17.10 -3.00
CA VAL A 189 3.72 -18.15 -2.92
C VAL A 189 4.41 -19.47 -3.16
N HIS A 190 4.24 -20.40 -2.23
CA HIS A 190 4.75 -21.76 -2.32
C HIS A 190 3.57 -22.72 -2.44
N HIS A 191 3.48 -23.45 -3.53
CA HIS A 191 2.43 -24.45 -3.71
C HIS A 191 2.89 -25.79 -3.15
N ILE A 192 2.30 -26.18 -2.03
CA ILE A 192 2.74 -27.30 -1.20
C ILE A 192 2.75 -28.62 -1.98
N PRO A 193 1.69 -28.98 -2.76
CA PRO A 193 1.68 -30.24 -3.49
C PRO A 193 2.75 -30.37 -4.57
N SER A 194 3.07 -29.28 -5.29
CA SER A 194 4.05 -29.33 -6.38
C SER A 194 5.46 -28.90 -5.96
N GLY A 195 5.63 -28.34 -4.77
CA GLY A 195 6.90 -27.77 -4.28
C GLY A 195 7.35 -26.51 -5.04
N LYS A 196 6.51 -25.92 -5.89
CA LYS A 196 6.91 -24.81 -6.76
C LYS A 196 6.69 -23.47 -6.07
N TYR A 197 7.55 -22.52 -6.39
CA TYR A 197 7.49 -21.15 -5.91
C TYR A 197 7.10 -20.18 -7.03
N GLY A 198 6.47 -19.08 -6.64
CA GLY A 198 6.09 -17.94 -7.48
C GLY A 198 5.91 -16.70 -6.61
N ALA A 199 5.39 -15.60 -7.18
CA ALA A 199 5.20 -14.37 -6.43
C ALA A 199 3.96 -13.58 -6.88
N ILE A 200 3.30 -12.97 -5.91
CA ILE A 200 2.29 -11.92 -6.08
C ILE A 200 2.87 -10.62 -5.56
N GLY A 201 2.63 -9.51 -6.24
CA GLY A 201 3.05 -8.20 -5.74
C GLY A 201 2.73 -7.09 -6.71
N LEU A 202 3.16 -5.88 -6.37
CA LEU A 202 3.03 -4.73 -7.26
C LEU A 202 4.31 -3.90 -7.23
N SER A 203 4.71 -3.42 -8.40
CA SER A 203 5.92 -2.61 -8.58
C SER A 203 5.74 -1.69 -9.78
N ARG A 204 6.53 -0.62 -9.80
CA ARG A 204 6.68 0.25 -10.97
C ARG A 204 7.38 -0.46 -12.14
N LYS A 205 8.00 -1.62 -11.88
CA LYS A 205 8.73 -2.43 -12.84
C LYS A 205 8.13 -3.83 -12.85
N SER A 206 7.69 -4.27 -14.02
CA SER A 206 6.94 -5.53 -14.18
C SER A 206 7.76 -6.76 -13.81
N ASN A 207 9.08 -6.72 -14.01
CA ASN A 207 9.99 -7.80 -13.63
C ASN A 207 10.28 -7.88 -12.11
N LEU A 208 9.81 -6.89 -11.33
CA LEU A 208 9.93 -6.82 -9.86
C LEU A 208 8.58 -7.01 -9.16
N MET A 209 7.66 -7.80 -9.71
CA MET A 209 6.36 -8.08 -9.08
C MET A 209 5.97 -9.55 -9.26
N TYR A 210 5.00 -9.84 -10.12
CA TYR A 210 4.53 -11.19 -10.40
C TYR A 210 5.63 -12.10 -10.93
N LYS A 211 5.63 -13.35 -10.45
CA LYS A 211 6.43 -14.44 -10.99
C LYS A 211 5.54 -15.69 -11.08
N ASP A 212 5.57 -16.36 -12.23
CA ASP A 212 4.83 -17.61 -12.42
C ASP A 212 5.25 -18.65 -11.37
N LEU A 213 4.33 -19.55 -11.04
CA LEU A 213 4.54 -20.64 -10.10
C LEU A 213 5.37 -21.77 -10.76
N LYS A 214 6.66 -21.52 -10.99
CA LYS A 214 7.55 -22.42 -11.75
C LYS A 214 8.92 -22.66 -11.13
N TYR A 215 9.28 -21.93 -10.07
CA TYR A 215 10.61 -21.99 -9.48
C TYR A 215 10.71 -23.22 -8.57
N GLU A 216 11.82 -23.96 -8.63
CA GLU A 216 12.00 -25.22 -7.88
C GLU A 216 12.26 -24.99 -6.38
N SER A 217 12.76 -23.80 -6.04
CA SER A 217 13.11 -23.43 -4.67
C SER A 217 12.83 -21.95 -4.40
N MET A 218 12.77 -21.58 -3.10
CA MET A 218 12.72 -20.17 -2.71
C MET A 218 13.97 -19.45 -3.21
N THR A 219 15.12 -20.12 -3.15
CA THR A 219 16.39 -19.58 -3.66
C THR A 219 16.32 -19.18 -5.13
N ASP A 220 15.80 -20.05 -6.01
CA ASP A 220 15.68 -19.75 -7.44
C ASP A 220 14.78 -18.53 -7.69
N LEU A 221 13.68 -18.44 -6.95
CA LEU A 221 12.78 -17.28 -7.02
C LEU A 221 13.49 -15.99 -6.61
N LEU A 222 14.28 -16.02 -5.53
CA LEU A 222 14.98 -14.82 -5.06
C LEU A 222 16.15 -14.43 -5.98
N GLU A 223 16.84 -15.40 -6.58
CA GLU A 223 17.87 -15.15 -7.59
C GLU A 223 17.29 -14.48 -8.82
N GLU A 224 16.11 -14.91 -9.29
CA GLU A 224 15.37 -14.22 -10.35
C GLU A 224 15.09 -12.75 -10.00
N PHE A 225 14.62 -12.45 -8.78
CA PHE A 225 14.40 -11.06 -8.37
C PHE A 225 15.72 -10.28 -8.30
N LYS A 226 16.80 -10.90 -7.83
CA LYS A 226 18.12 -10.28 -7.77
C LYS A 226 18.61 -9.90 -9.17
N SER A 227 18.54 -10.83 -10.12
CA SER A 227 18.85 -10.56 -11.53
C SER A 227 17.98 -9.42 -12.09
N ALA A 228 16.68 -9.42 -11.81
CA ALA A 228 15.78 -8.36 -12.25
C ALA A 228 16.12 -6.97 -11.65
N TYR A 229 16.69 -6.90 -10.45
CA TYR A 229 17.24 -5.65 -9.90
C TYR A 229 18.53 -5.22 -10.60
N GLU A 230 19.42 -6.17 -10.88
CA GLU A 230 20.70 -5.94 -11.56
C GLU A 230 20.49 -5.44 -13.00
N ASP A 231 19.48 -5.97 -13.71
CA ASP A 231 19.04 -5.48 -15.03
C ASP A 231 18.56 -4.02 -15.00
N LEU A 232 18.11 -3.55 -13.84
CA LEU A 232 17.71 -2.16 -13.59
C LEU A 232 18.85 -1.33 -12.99
N TYR A 233 20.08 -1.84 -13.04
CA TYR A 233 21.30 -1.26 -12.47
C TYR A 233 21.22 -1.04 -10.96
N GLN A 234 20.31 -1.73 -10.26
CA GLN A 234 20.20 -1.61 -8.81
C GLN A 234 21.02 -2.68 -8.10
N GLN A 235 21.82 -2.26 -7.13
CA GLN A 235 22.53 -3.16 -6.25
C GLN A 235 21.60 -3.63 -5.12
N VAL A 236 21.33 -4.94 -5.02
CA VAL A 236 20.61 -5.51 -3.88
C VAL A 236 21.52 -5.54 -2.65
N LEU A 237 21.15 -4.78 -1.61
CA LEU A 237 21.90 -4.69 -0.36
C LEU A 237 21.47 -5.76 0.65
N LYS A 238 20.15 -5.95 0.80
CA LYS A 238 19.57 -6.91 1.72
C LYS A 238 18.31 -7.55 1.16
N ILE A 239 18.12 -8.82 1.47
CA ILE A 239 16.85 -9.53 1.27
C ILE A 239 16.41 -10.05 2.62
N TRP A 240 15.17 -9.78 3.00
CA TRP A 240 14.53 -10.38 4.16
C TRP A 240 13.45 -11.33 3.71
N VAL A 241 13.44 -12.52 4.30
CA VAL A 241 12.38 -13.52 4.09
C VAL A 241 11.68 -13.72 5.43
N GLY A 242 10.37 -13.56 5.43
CA GLY A 242 9.52 -13.81 6.58
C GLY A 242 9.23 -15.29 6.79
N LEU A 243 8.26 -15.57 7.66
CA LEU A 243 7.66 -16.90 7.79
C LEU A 243 6.28 -16.93 7.12
N PRO A 244 5.77 -18.11 6.75
CA PRO A 244 4.40 -18.27 6.27
C PRO A 244 3.37 -17.59 7.17
N VAL A 245 2.47 -16.81 6.57
CA VAL A 245 1.40 -16.13 7.32
C VAL A 245 0.23 -17.08 7.65
N PRO A 246 -0.51 -16.81 8.75
CA PRO A 246 -1.64 -17.65 9.16
C PRO A 246 -2.74 -17.73 8.10
N SER A 247 -3.45 -18.86 7.98
CA SER A 247 -4.64 -18.96 7.10
C SER A 247 -5.94 -18.49 7.78
N ASP A 248 -5.94 -18.37 9.11
CA ASP A 248 -7.07 -17.79 9.84
C ASP A 248 -7.06 -16.25 9.71
N GLU A 249 -8.07 -15.73 9.01
CA GLU A 249 -8.27 -14.30 8.79
C GLU A 249 -8.42 -13.52 10.09
N PHE A 250 -8.95 -14.15 11.14
CA PHE A 250 -9.21 -13.51 12.44
C PHE A 250 -8.01 -13.64 13.40
N SER A 251 -6.90 -14.21 12.94
CA SER A 251 -5.73 -14.44 13.78
C SER A 251 -5.18 -13.12 14.34
N TYR A 252 -5.01 -13.08 15.66
CA TYR A 252 -4.32 -12.00 16.36
C TYR A 252 -2.80 -12.17 16.37
N SER A 253 -2.29 -13.22 15.71
CA SER A 253 -0.85 -13.45 15.60
C SER A 253 -0.17 -12.31 14.82
N PRO A 254 1.04 -11.90 15.24
CA PRO A 254 1.85 -10.97 14.45
C PRO A 254 2.35 -11.67 13.18
N ILE A 255 2.60 -10.88 12.14
CA ILE A 255 3.24 -11.36 10.92
C ILE A 255 4.77 -11.32 11.12
N CYS A 256 5.44 -12.44 10.88
CA CYS A 256 6.89 -12.48 10.86
C CYS A 256 7.40 -12.00 9.49
N TRP A 257 7.66 -10.71 9.35
CA TRP A 257 8.10 -10.10 8.08
C TRP A 257 9.57 -10.37 7.73
N ARG A 258 10.41 -10.63 8.74
CA ARG A 258 11.88 -10.63 8.64
C ARG A 258 12.47 -11.70 9.56
N TYR A 259 12.42 -12.95 9.14
CA TYR A 259 13.04 -14.05 9.87
C TYR A 259 14.49 -14.25 9.41
N PHE A 260 14.68 -14.41 8.10
CA PHE A 260 16.00 -14.50 7.48
C PHE A 260 16.44 -13.14 6.95
N CYS A 261 17.74 -12.87 6.95
CA CYS A 261 18.33 -11.65 6.39
C CYS A 261 19.60 -11.96 5.61
N PHE A 262 19.54 -11.86 4.28
CA PHE A 262 20.66 -12.09 3.36
C PHE A 262 21.36 -10.78 2.99
N ARG A 263 22.70 -10.78 2.94
CA ARG A 263 23.55 -9.63 2.60
C ARG A 263 24.64 -10.04 1.62
N GLY A 264 24.87 -9.25 0.56
CA GLY A 264 26.05 -9.33 -0.32
C GLY A 264 26.65 -10.74 -0.49
N SER A 265 27.79 -11.00 0.16
CA SER A 265 28.57 -12.24 0.12
C SER A 265 28.01 -13.43 0.91
N SER A 266 27.05 -13.22 1.81
CA SER A 266 26.42 -14.30 2.58
C SER A 266 25.29 -15.00 1.80
N TRP A 267 24.98 -14.52 0.58
CA TRP A 267 23.92 -15.01 -0.27
C TRP A 267 24.03 -16.53 -0.49
N GLN A 268 25.14 -17.01 -1.05
CA GLN A 268 25.28 -18.42 -1.42
C GLN A 268 25.29 -19.40 -0.22
N ARG A 269 25.72 -18.93 0.95
CA ARG A 269 25.85 -19.79 2.14
C ARG A 269 24.52 -20.00 2.86
N MET A 270 23.68 -18.96 2.90
CA MET A 270 22.43 -19.03 3.66
C MET A 270 21.26 -19.58 2.83
N THR A 271 21.30 -19.51 1.50
CA THR A 271 20.26 -20.08 0.62
C THR A 271 20.12 -21.60 0.80
N LYS A 272 21.22 -22.34 1.01
CA LYS A 272 21.17 -23.79 1.28
C LYS A 272 20.45 -24.15 2.59
N SER A 273 20.53 -23.31 3.62
CA SER A 273 19.81 -23.52 4.89
C SER A 273 18.34 -23.12 4.78
N LEU A 274 18.05 -22.12 3.94
CA LEU A 274 16.73 -21.52 3.81
C LEU A 274 15.64 -22.54 3.50
N GLU A 275 15.86 -23.46 2.56
CA GLU A 275 14.85 -24.44 2.16
C GLU A 275 14.50 -25.42 3.30
N SER A 276 15.54 -25.91 4.02
CA SER A 276 15.36 -26.78 5.19
C SER A 276 14.64 -26.05 6.33
N ASP A 277 14.91 -24.76 6.49
CA ASP A 277 14.28 -23.96 7.52
C ASP A 277 12.83 -23.59 7.17
N ILE A 278 12.55 -23.20 5.92
CA ILE A 278 11.17 -22.89 5.44
C ILE A 278 10.28 -24.13 5.54
N SER A 279 10.78 -25.32 5.21
CA SER A 279 9.99 -26.56 5.37
C SER A 279 9.61 -26.86 6.84
N ASN A 280 10.31 -26.25 7.80
CA ASN A 280 10.01 -26.31 9.24
C ASN A 280 9.32 -25.04 9.77
N SER A 281 8.67 -24.28 8.90
CA SER A 281 8.05 -22.97 9.16
C SER A 281 7.23 -22.89 10.45
N LYS A 282 6.33 -23.85 10.69
CA LYS A 282 5.47 -23.88 11.90
C LYS A 282 6.28 -23.91 13.19
N ARG A 283 7.34 -24.74 13.22
CA ARG A 283 8.26 -24.84 14.37
C ARG A 283 9.04 -23.54 14.56
N LEU A 284 9.49 -22.92 13.47
CA LEU A 284 10.21 -21.65 13.52
C LEU A 284 9.30 -20.52 14.01
N PHE A 285 8.05 -20.49 13.58
CA PHE A 285 7.09 -19.48 14.01
C PHE A 285 6.81 -19.55 15.51
N SER A 286 6.55 -20.76 16.04
CA SER A 286 6.37 -20.96 17.49
C SER A 286 7.60 -20.53 18.28
N LYS A 287 8.82 -20.85 17.81
CA LYS A 287 10.07 -20.40 18.43
C LYS A 287 10.23 -18.88 18.38
N TRP A 288 9.90 -18.26 17.25
CA TRP A 288 10.01 -16.81 17.05
C TRP A 288 9.06 -16.03 17.97
N LEU A 289 7.85 -16.55 18.22
CA LEU A 289 6.87 -15.88 19.09
C LEU A 289 7.38 -15.69 20.53
N VAL A 290 8.11 -16.69 21.05
CA VAL A 290 8.59 -16.75 22.45
C VAL A 290 9.98 -16.16 22.66
N GLN A 291 10.71 -15.80 21.60
CA GLN A 291 12.06 -15.25 21.72
C GLN A 291 12.04 -13.82 22.30
N PRO A 292 12.67 -13.58 23.47
CA PRO A 292 12.79 -12.24 24.02
C PRO A 292 13.79 -11.40 23.20
N GLY A 293 13.47 -10.12 22.95
CA GLY A 293 14.40 -9.16 22.36
C GLY A 293 14.43 -9.06 20.83
N ILE A 294 13.63 -9.86 20.09
CA ILE A 294 13.42 -9.57 18.67
C ILE A 294 12.54 -8.34 18.55
N GLN A 295 13.07 -7.25 18.00
CA GLN A 295 12.28 -6.10 17.56
C GLN A 295 11.23 -6.60 16.55
N LYS A 296 10.00 -6.83 17.02
CA LYS A 296 8.86 -7.22 16.19
C LYS A 296 8.45 -5.98 15.39
N ASP A 297 9.12 -5.77 14.25
CA ASP A 297 8.94 -4.68 13.27
C ASP A 297 8.09 -3.51 13.79
N GLU A 298 8.67 -2.69 14.67
CA GLU A 298 8.07 -1.41 15.00
C GLU A 298 8.06 -0.56 13.73
N GLY A 299 6.89 -0.02 13.39
CA GLY A 299 6.65 0.73 12.16
C GLY A 299 7.67 1.85 11.98
N GLY A 300 8.19 1.99 10.76
CA GLY A 300 9.25 2.95 10.46
C GLY A 300 8.82 4.41 10.71
N GLY A 301 9.70 5.13 11.40
CA GLY A 301 9.79 6.59 11.44
C GLY A 301 11.04 7.06 12.18
N SER A 302 11.92 7.80 11.48
CA SER A 302 12.97 8.73 11.98
C SER A 302 14.44 8.20 12.08
N PRO A 303 15.45 9.11 12.06
CA PRO A 303 16.43 9.25 11.00
C PRO A 303 17.71 8.43 11.26
N GLU A 304 18.34 8.01 10.17
CA GLU A 304 19.64 7.35 10.16
C GLU A 304 20.70 8.35 10.66
N GLN A 305 21.17 8.21 11.91
CA GLN A 305 22.37 8.89 12.39
C GLN A 305 23.58 8.30 11.64
N GLU A 306 24.29 9.15 10.92
CA GLU A 306 25.58 8.81 10.31
C GLU A 306 26.62 8.49 11.40
N PRO A 307 27.50 7.50 11.20
CA PRO A 307 28.62 7.26 12.09
C PRO A 307 29.65 8.40 11.97
N PRO A 308 30.33 8.80 13.06
CA PRO A 308 31.31 9.88 13.01
C PRO A 308 32.51 9.49 12.14
N GLU A 309 32.86 10.41 11.25
CA GLU A 309 34.07 10.41 10.43
C GLU A 309 35.32 10.15 11.30
N LYS A 310 36.07 9.10 10.95
CA LYS A 310 37.41 8.90 11.51
C LYS A 310 38.32 9.98 10.93
N LYS A 311 38.69 10.96 11.75
CA LYS A 311 39.78 11.89 11.43
C LYS A 311 41.06 11.10 11.17
N GLU A 312 41.52 11.14 9.92
CA GLU A 312 42.87 10.77 9.53
C GLU A 312 43.87 11.59 10.36
N LYS A 313 44.77 10.90 11.07
CA LYS A 313 45.94 11.54 11.67
C LYS A 313 46.94 11.78 10.54
N ALA A 314 47.08 13.04 10.13
CA ALA A 314 48.22 13.50 9.37
C ALA A 314 49.50 13.23 10.19
N LYS A 315 50.51 12.71 9.51
CA LYS A 315 51.88 12.53 10.01
C LYS A 315 52.75 13.62 9.40
#